data_AF-A0A947VZK1-F1
#
_entry.id   AF-A0A947VZK1-F1
#
_cell.length_a   1.000
_cell.length_b   1.000
_cell.length_c   1.000
_cell.angle_alpha   90.00
_cell.angle_beta   90.00
_cell.angle_gamma   90.00
#
_symmetry.space_group_name_H-M   'P 1'
#
loop_
_entity.id
_entity.type
_entity.pdbx_description
1 polymer ?
#
loop_
_entity_poly.entity_id
_entity_poly.type
_entity_poly.pdbx_seq_one_letter_code
_entity_poly.pdbx_strand_id
1 'polypeptide(L)'
;MRSETMTSKERLECAVNLEKPDRVPISPLMNTSAAAKLVGKKYWEIADKGYYAHIETEIELFEKFGGWDGVALPLSPDIYRLGGLKVTTPTEQSPEIQILEEEFAKPEDYEIIAEKGMNDFIVNHLIERVYGKEFLGQLGHIYQDASRSSKKGKDEYTKRGAYFTFPTLLTHPFFKLSLTRSMVKFTEDLYYRPEMVENAIQTMTDELIAMGKMLYKKDNFLTMGLVEERAGGFFYPMRIFERFWWPFTKQIAEAFWADGIKIWFHLDTNWDKNIKYFKELPRGSAIIDLDGTTNIFAAKEQLRDHLCISSDIHPALMSLGKPEEMEAYCKRLIDEIGDDGGLILCTGCCLPVATKAENFRAMLNTGKTYQLSKPA
;
A
#
# COMPACT_ATOMS: atom_id res chain seq x y z
N MET A 1 27.15 11.15 14.44
CA MET A 1 26.32 10.31 13.55
C MET A 1 27.25 9.59 12.60
N ARG A 2 27.01 8.31 12.30
CA ARG A 2 27.72 7.66 11.18
C ARG A 2 27.40 8.48 9.93
N SER A 3 28.39 8.78 9.09
CA SER A 3 28.09 9.28 7.75
C SER A 3 27.27 8.20 7.06
N GLU A 4 26.07 8.54 6.59
CA GLU A 4 25.32 7.67 5.68
C GLU A 4 26.25 7.33 4.51
N THR A 5 26.45 6.04 4.26
CA THR A 5 27.33 5.53 3.21
C THR A 5 26.55 5.01 2.01
N MET A 6 25.23 4.85 2.15
CA MET A 6 24.31 4.45 1.10
C MET A 6 23.38 5.60 0.73
N THR A 7 23.01 5.69 -0.54
CA THR A 7 21.84 6.44 -1.00
C THR A 7 20.55 5.78 -0.51
N SER A 8 19.43 6.51 -0.52
CA SER A 8 18.11 5.94 -0.18
C SER A 8 17.77 4.71 -1.02
N LYS A 9 18.13 4.73 -2.31
CA LYS A 9 17.93 3.61 -3.23
C LYS A 9 18.74 2.39 -2.78
N GLU A 10 20.05 2.54 -2.61
CA GLU A 10 20.92 1.43 -2.19
C GLU A 10 20.48 0.85 -0.85
N ARG A 11 20.06 1.71 0.09
CA ARG A 11 19.58 1.30 1.42
C ARG A 11 18.31 0.46 1.35
N LEU A 12 17.33 0.89 0.55
CA LEU A 12 16.09 0.16 0.32
C LEU A 12 16.34 -1.16 -0.42
N GLU A 13 17.15 -1.13 -1.50
CA GLU A 13 17.52 -2.33 -2.26
C GLU A 13 18.23 -3.37 -1.39
N CYS A 14 19.14 -2.91 -0.51
CA CYS A 14 19.83 -3.75 0.46
C CYS A 14 18.84 -4.45 1.41
N ALA A 15 17.91 -3.69 2.02
CA ALA A 15 16.92 -4.26 2.95
C ALA A 15 15.99 -5.28 2.27
N VAL A 16 15.46 -4.97 1.08
CA VAL A 16 14.55 -5.90 0.36
C VAL A 16 15.27 -7.14 -0.18
N ASN A 17 16.59 -7.10 -0.31
CA ASN A 17 17.43 -8.26 -0.64
C ASN A 17 17.84 -9.07 0.59
N LEU A 18 17.39 -8.69 1.79
CA LEU A 18 17.79 -9.31 3.07
C LEU A 18 19.29 -9.17 3.34
N GLU A 19 19.85 -8.03 2.95
CA GLU A 19 21.21 -7.62 3.24
C GLU A 19 21.21 -6.50 4.28
N LYS A 20 22.38 -6.21 4.87
CA LYS A 20 22.49 -5.22 5.96
C LYS A 20 22.76 -3.81 5.43
N PRO A 21 21.79 -2.88 5.51
CA PRO A 21 22.02 -1.50 5.13
C PRO A 21 22.89 -0.76 6.16
N ASP A 22 23.37 0.44 5.80
CA ASP A 22 24.14 1.32 6.70
C ASP A 22 23.33 1.82 7.90
N ARG A 23 22.01 1.91 7.74
CA ARG A 23 20.93 2.01 8.75
C ARG A 23 19.63 1.46 8.18
N VAL A 24 18.65 1.17 9.04
CA VAL A 24 17.31 0.75 8.59
C VAL A 24 16.69 1.84 7.70
N PRO A 25 16.23 1.53 6.47
CA PRO A 25 15.53 2.47 5.62
C PRO A 25 14.16 2.85 6.20
N ILE A 26 13.71 4.06 5.90
CA ILE A 26 12.49 4.66 6.41
C ILE A 26 11.57 4.96 5.22
N SER A 27 10.35 4.43 5.24
CA SER A 27 9.40 4.56 4.13
C SER A 27 7.95 4.63 4.64
N PRO A 28 7.57 5.62 5.47
CA PRO A 28 6.22 5.73 5.98
C PRO A 28 5.20 5.89 4.83
N LEU A 29 4.02 5.29 4.98
CA LEU A 29 2.93 5.48 4.04
C LEU A 29 2.21 6.78 4.36
N MET A 30 2.18 7.68 3.37
CA MET A 30 1.58 9.00 3.52
C MET A 30 0.08 8.97 3.26
N ASN A 31 -0.64 9.80 4.01
CA ASN A 31 -2.00 10.22 3.70
C ASN A 31 -1.96 11.75 3.54
N THR A 32 -2.44 12.25 2.40
CA THR A 32 -2.40 13.69 2.09
C THR A 32 -3.12 14.53 3.15
N SER A 33 -4.17 14.00 3.77
CA SER A 33 -4.90 14.71 4.84
C SER A 33 -4.04 14.91 6.10
N ALA A 34 -3.26 13.90 6.49
CA ALA A 34 -2.27 14.01 7.57
C ALA A 34 -1.13 14.96 7.19
N ALA A 35 -0.64 14.86 5.95
CA ALA A 35 0.39 15.77 5.44
C ALA A 35 -0.07 17.23 5.48
N ALA A 36 -1.27 17.53 4.96
CA ALA A 36 -1.88 18.85 4.98
C ALA A 36 -1.91 19.42 6.40
N LYS A 37 -2.42 18.67 7.38
CA LYS A 37 -2.46 19.12 8.77
C LYS A 37 -1.06 19.41 9.33
N LEU A 38 -0.10 18.51 9.09
CA LEU A 38 1.26 18.65 9.59
C LEU A 38 2.01 19.83 8.97
N VAL A 39 1.65 20.27 7.76
CA VAL A 39 2.18 21.50 7.14
C VAL A 39 1.32 22.74 7.41
N GLY A 40 0.20 22.61 8.11
CA GLY A 40 -0.68 23.73 8.48
C GLY A 40 -1.70 24.14 7.40
N LYS A 41 -1.97 23.25 6.45
CA LYS A 41 -3.00 23.40 5.41
C LYS A 41 -4.28 22.64 5.77
N LYS A 42 -5.38 23.01 5.13
CA LYS A 42 -6.68 22.34 5.24
C LYS A 42 -6.88 21.39 4.07
N TYR A 43 -7.17 20.13 4.35
CA TYR A 43 -7.24 19.11 3.30
C TYR A 43 -8.39 19.32 2.30
N TRP A 44 -9.55 19.80 2.77
CA TRP A 44 -10.68 20.12 1.89
C TRP A 44 -10.39 21.27 0.92
N GLU A 45 -9.35 22.07 1.16
CA GLU A 45 -8.88 23.09 0.21
C GLU A 45 -7.88 22.52 -0.81
N ILE A 46 -7.53 21.23 -0.72
CA ILE A 46 -6.57 20.53 -1.59
C ILE A 46 -7.29 19.45 -2.41
N ALA A 47 -8.26 18.74 -1.82
CA ALA A 47 -8.84 17.52 -2.36
C ALA A 47 -9.37 17.61 -3.81
N ASP A 48 -9.88 18.76 -4.23
CA ASP A 48 -10.42 18.98 -5.58
C ASP A 48 -9.51 19.86 -6.46
N LYS A 49 -8.25 20.13 -6.04
CA LYS A 49 -7.28 20.91 -6.83
C LYS A 49 -6.50 20.08 -7.87
N GLY A 50 -6.88 18.82 -8.05
CA GLY A 50 -6.23 17.87 -8.96
C GLY A 50 -5.02 17.17 -8.34
N TYR A 51 -4.54 16.13 -9.04
CA TYR A 51 -3.64 15.15 -8.44
C TYR A 51 -2.30 15.72 -7.97
N TYR A 52 -1.76 16.71 -8.69
CA TYR A 52 -0.46 17.30 -8.32
C TYR A 52 -0.50 18.08 -6.99
N ALA A 53 -1.65 18.63 -6.59
CA ALA A 53 -1.76 19.36 -5.32
C ALA A 53 -1.54 18.46 -4.10
N HIS A 54 -1.92 17.17 -4.22
CA HIS A 54 -1.65 16.16 -3.22
C HIS A 54 -0.16 15.85 -3.12
N ILE A 55 0.47 15.61 -4.27
CA ILE A 55 1.90 15.35 -4.39
C ILE A 55 2.71 16.52 -3.81
N GLU A 56 2.38 17.75 -4.17
CA GLU A 56 3.05 18.95 -3.69
C GLU A 56 2.95 19.10 -2.16
N THR A 57 1.79 18.78 -1.58
CA THR A 57 1.59 18.82 -0.13
C THR A 57 2.43 17.78 0.60
N GLU A 58 2.55 16.57 0.04
CA GLU A 58 3.39 15.52 0.61
C GLU A 58 4.89 15.80 0.43
N ILE A 59 5.30 16.49 -0.65
CA ILE A 59 6.67 17.00 -0.82
C ILE A 59 7.00 18.07 0.22
N GLU A 60 6.08 19.01 0.48
CA GLU A 60 6.29 20.03 1.51
C GLU A 60 6.46 19.39 2.90
N LEU A 61 5.68 18.35 3.21
CA LEU A 61 5.88 17.56 4.43
C LEU A 61 7.26 16.90 4.45
N PHE A 62 7.65 16.26 3.35
CA PHE A 62 8.95 15.62 3.19
C PHE A 62 10.09 16.59 3.52
N GLU A 63 10.08 17.79 2.94
CA GLU A 63 11.09 18.82 3.21
C GLU A 63 11.05 19.31 4.65
N LYS A 64 9.85 19.60 5.19
CA LYS A 64 9.65 20.09 6.56
C LYS A 64 10.22 19.16 7.63
N PHE A 65 10.19 17.85 7.39
CA PHE A 65 10.68 16.83 8.31
C PHE A 65 12.06 16.28 7.95
N GLY A 66 12.76 16.91 6.99
CA GLY A 66 14.13 16.58 6.64
C GLY A 66 14.29 15.28 5.84
N GLY A 67 13.24 14.87 5.13
CA GLY A 67 13.21 13.73 4.20
C GLY A 67 13.32 12.34 4.85
N TRP A 68 13.16 11.32 4.02
CA TRP A 68 13.33 9.89 4.34
C TRP A 68 13.60 9.11 3.05
N ASP A 69 13.73 7.78 3.13
CA ASP A 69 14.29 6.97 2.04
C ASP A 69 13.27 6.61 0.97
N GLY A 70 12.11 6.06 1.38
CA GLY A 70 11.10 5.51 0.47
C GLY A 70 9.83 6.35 0.38
N VAL A 71 9.29 6.53 -0.82
CA VAL A 71 8.05 7.26 -1.07
C VAL A 71 7.13 6.49 -2.02
N ALA A 72 5.83 6.70 -1.85
CA ALA A 72 4.79 6.27 -2.77
C ALA A 72 4.01 7.49 -3.26
N LEU A 73 3.28 7.34 -4.38
CA LEU A 73 2.39 8.39 -4.84
C LEU A 73 1.08 8.40 -4.00
N PRO A 74 0.47 9.59 -3.81
CA PRO A 74 -0.69 9.74 -2.95
C PRO A 74 -1.93 9.01 -3.49
N LEU A 75 -2.79 8.56 -2.58
CA LEU A 75 -4.14 8.11 -2.92
C LEU A 75 -5.11 9.31 -2.86
N SER A 76 -5.32 9.96 -3.99
CA SER A 76 -6.25 11.10 -4.11
C SER A 76 -7.69 10.65 -4.45
N PRO A 77 -8.71 11.52 -4.32
CA PRO A 77 -10.07 11.20 -4.73
C PRO A 77 -10.14 10.75 -6.20
N ASP A 78 -9.35 11.38 -7.07
CA ASP A 78 -9.31 11.04 -8.50
C ASP A 78 -8.78 9.63 -8.74
N ILE A 79 -7.78 9.17 -7.99
CA ILE A 79 -7.28 7.79 -8.10
C ILE A 79 -8.36 6.78 -7.70
N TYR A 80 -9.10 7.02 -6.62
CA TYR A 80 -10.22 6.16 -6.22
C TYR A 80 -11.35 6.16 -7.26
N ARG A 81 -11.69 7.33 -7.80
CA ARG A 81 -12.72 7.51 -8.85
C ARG A 81 -12.34 6.79 -10.14
N LEU A 82 -11.07 6.86 -10.57
CA LEU A 82 -10.55 6.10 -11.72
C LEU A 82 -10.70 4.58 -11.51
N GLY A 83 -10.58 4.12 -10.26
CA GLY A 83 -10.85 2.75 -9.87
C GLY A 83 -12.34 2.37 -9.80
N GLY A 84 -13.26 3.30 -10.07
CA GLY A 84 -14.71 3.09 -9.96
C GLY A 84 -15.23 3.00 -8.53
N LEU A 85 -14.45 3.46 -7.54
CA LEU A 85 -14.88 3.51 -6.15
C LEU A 85 -15.57 4.84 -5.85
N LYS A 86 -16.73 4.79 -5.20
CA LYS A 86 -17.42 5.99 -4.72
C LYS A 86 -16.69 6.52 -3.50
N VAL A 87 -16.38 7.81 -3.49
CA VAL A 87 -15.70 8.47 -2.36
C VAL A 87 -16.41 9.74 -1.93
N THR A 88 -16.32 10.06 -0.64
CA THR A 88 -16.76 11.35 -0.11
C THR A 88 -15.87 12.48 -0.59
N THR A 89 -16.45 13.67 -0.68
CA THR A 89 -15.68 14.91 -0.78
C THR A 89 -15.30 15.36 0.64
N PRO A 90 -14.00 15.53 0.96
CA PRO A 90 -13.57 15.99 2.28
C PRO A 90 -14.14 17.37 2.61
N THR A 91 -14.53 17.55 3.87
CA THR A 91 -15.05 18.82 4.41
C THR A 91 -14.31 19.20 5.70
N GLU A 92 -14.62 20.36 6.27
CA GLU A 92 -14.11 20.72 7.59
C GLU A 92 -14.57 19.75 8.69
N GLN A 93 -15.81 19.26 8.59
CA GLN A 93 -16.37 18.30 9.55
C GLN A 93 -15.89 16.87 9.32
N SER A 94 -15.52 16.53 8.08
CA SER A 94 -15.02 15.21 7.69
C SER A 94 -13.80 15.39 6.77
N PRO A 95 -12.62 15.67 7.34
CA PRO A 95 -11.42 16.04 6.57
C PRO A 95 -10.67 14.83 5.99
N GLU A 96 -11.32 13.68 5.86
CA GLU A 96 -10.74 12.44 5.32
C GLU A 96 -11.59 11.93 4.16
N ILE A 97 -10.93 11.28 3.19
CA ILE A 97 -11.63 10.55 2.15
C ILE A 97 -12.22 9.29 2.79
N GLN A 98 -13.49 9.03 2.53
CA GLN A 98 -14.13 7.76 2.87
C GLN A 98 -14.64 7.10 1.60
N ILE A 99 -14.42 5.80 1.48
CA ILE A 99 -15.04 4.98 0.44
C ILE A 99 -16.49 4.72 0.86
N LEU A 100 -17.43 5.12 0.00
CA LEU A 100 -18.86 4.87 0.17
C LEU A 100 -19.21 3.54 -0.49
N GLU A 101 -19.14 2.49 0.29
CA GLU A 101 -19.39 1.13 -0.18
C GLU A 101 -20.89 0.89 -0.42
N GLU A 102 -21.23 0.54 -1.66
CA GLU A 102 -22.58 0.16 -2.08
C GLU A 102 -22.49 -1.02 -3.07
N GLU A 103 -23.62 -1.67 -3.36
CA GLU A 103 -23.72 -2.82 -4.28
C GLU A 103 -23.71 -2.39 -5.77
N PHE A 104 -22.67 -1.68 -6.20
CA PHE A 104 -22.58 -1.19 -7.59
C PHE A 104 -22.34 -2.30 -8.62
N ALA A 105 -21.57 -3.32 -8.24
CA ALA A 105 -21.48 -4.57 -8.98
C ALA A 105 -22.59 -5.54 -8.52
N LYS A 106 -23.10 -6.30 -9.48
CA LYS A 106 -24.16 -7.30 -9.34
C LYS A 106 -23.61 -8.68 -9.69
N PRO A 107 -24.28 -9.78 -9.31
CA PRO A 107 -23.81 -11.13 -9.61
C PRO A 107 -23.57 -11.40 -11.10
N GLU A 108 -24.37 -10.84 -12.00
CA GLU A 108 -24.19 -11.02 -13.44
C GLU A 108 -22.87 -10.43 -13.95
N ASP A 109 -22.33 -9.43 -13.27
CA ASP A 109 -21.10 -8.75 -13.70
C ASP A 109 -19.86 -9.64 -13.55
N TYR A 110 -19.91 -10.72 -12.74
CA TYR A 110 -18.81 -11.69 -12.68
C TYR A 110 -18.54 -12.31 -14.04
N GLU A 111 -19.57 -12.55 -14.86
CA GLU A 111 -19.43 -13.10 -16.21
C GLU A 111 -18.75 -12.08 -17.12
N ILE A 112 -19.15 -10.80 -17.04
CA ILE A 112 -18.52 -9.71 -17.79
C ILE A 112 -17.03 -9.62 -17.43
N ILE A 113 -16.70 -9.67 -16.14
CA ILE A 113 -15.32 -9.60 -15.64
C ILE A 113 -14.52 -10.83 -16.09
N ALA A 114 -15.11 -12.03 -16.02
CA ALA A 114 -14.46 -13.25 -16.46
C ALA A 114 -14.16 -13.23 -17.97
N GLU A 115 -15.05 -12.67 -18.79
CA GLU A 115 -14.89 -12.59 -20.24
C GLU A 115 -13.98 -11.46 -20.72
N LYS A 116 -14.08 -10.27 -20.10
CA LYS A 116 -13.46 -9.03 -20.62
C LYS A 116 -12.41 -8.41 -19.70
N GLY A 117 -12.33 -8.86 -18.44
CA GLY A 117 -11.46 -8.27 -17.43
C GLY A 117 -12.11 -7.15 -16.63
N MET A 118 -11.47 -6.79 -15.52
CA MET A 118 -11.98 -5.80 -14.59
C MET A 118 -11.85 -4.38 -15.13
N ASN A 119 -10.80 -4.06 -15.91
CA ASN A 119 -10.68 -2.71 -16.45
C ASN A 119 -11.79 -2.38 -17.45
N ASP A 120 -12.17 -3.35 -18.31
CA ASP A 120 -13.31 -3.19 -19.22
C ASP A 120 -14.60 -2.98 -18.43
N PHE A 121 -14.83 -3.80 -17.40
CA PHE A 121 -15.97 -3.64 -16.50
C PHE A 121 -15.99 -2.25 -15.83
N ILE A 122 -14.86 -1.78 -15.32
CA ILE A 122 -14.77 -0.47 -14.65
C ILE A 122 -15.17 0.66 -15.61
N VAL A 123 -14.56 0.69 -16.79
CA VAL A 123 -14.71 1.79 -17.75
C VAL A 123 -16.08 1.77 -18.42
N ASN A 124 -16.56 0.60 -18.83
CA ASN A 124 -17.76 0.49 -19.65
C ASN A 124 -19.04 0.27 -18.83
N HIS A 125 -18.93 -0.05 -17.54
CA HIS A 125 -20.09 -0.39 -16.72
C HIS A 125 -20.07 0.28 -15.34
N LEU A 126 -19.00 0.13 -14.56
CA LEU A 126 -19.01 0.53 -13.15
C LEU A 126 -19.04 2.05 -12.99
N ILE A 127 -18.20 2.79 -13.72
CA ILE A 127 -18.08 4.25 -13.55
C ILE A 127 -19.39 4.95 -13.87
N GLU A 128 -20.09 4.55 -14.93
CA GLU A 128 -21.40 5.11 -15.26
C GLU A 128 -22.42 4.83 -14.14
N ARG A 129 -22.42 3.63 -13.55
CA ARG A 129 -23.33 3.28 -12.43
C ARG A 129 -23.05 4.09 -11.17
N VAL A 130 -21.78 4.38 -10.89
CA VAL A 130 -21.36 5.08 -9.67
C VAL A 130 -21.51 6.60 -9.80
N TYR A 131 -21.10 7.15 -10.95
CA TYR A 131 -20.91 8.60 -11.14
C TYR A 131 -21.72 9.20 -12.30
N GLY A 132 -22.37 8.38 -13.12
CA GLY A 132 -23.15 8.82 -14.28
C GLY A 132 -22.30 9.17 -15.52
N LYS A 133 -23.00 9.41 -16.64
CA LYS A 133 -22.39 9.64 -17.96
C LYS A 133 -21.54 10.91 -18.06
N GLU A 134 -21.89 11.95 -17.30
CA GLU A 134 -21.15 13.21 -17.32
C GLU A 134 -19.71 13.00 -16.81
N PHE A 135 -19.56 12.28 -15.69
CA PHE A 135 -18.25 11.94 -15.15
C PHE A 135 -17.47 11.01 -16.08
N LEU A 136 -18.15 10.02 -16.69
CA LEU A 136 -17.52 9.13 -17.67
C LEU A 136 -16.89 9.90 -18.83
N GLY A 137 -17.54 10.98 -19.30
CA GLY A 137 -16.99 11.87 -20.33
C GLY A 137 -15.70 12.60 -19.94
N GLN A 138 -15.41 12.72 -18.65
CA GLN A 138 -14.21 13.40 -18.12
C GLN A 138 -13.05 12.42 -17.83
N LEU A 139 -13.30 11.10 -17.88
CA LEU A 139 -12.38 10.08 -17.41
C LEU A 139 -11.00 10.16 -18.09
N GLY A 140 -10.98 10.41 -19.40
CA GLY A 140 -9.74 10.58 -20.16
C GLY A 140 -8.89 11.76 -19.70
N HIS A 141 -9.52 12.88 -19.31
CA HIS A 141 -8.82 14.05 -18.79
C HIS A 141 -8.23 13.79 -17.40
N ILE A 142 -9.00 13.13 -16.52
CA ILE A 142 -8.54 12.76 -15.16
C ILE A 142 -7.34 11.80 -15.28
N TYR A 143 -7.42 10.79 -16.13
CA TYR A 143 -6.32 9.86 -16.37
C TYR A 143 -5.06 10.55 -16.90
N GLN A 144 -5.21 11.47 -17.87
CA GLN A 144 -4.08 12.23 -18.41
C GLN A 144 -3.43 13.13 -17.36
N ASP A 145 -4.23 13.81 -16.52
CA ASP A 145 -3.70 14.60 -15.41
C ASP A 145 -2.96 13.72 -14.40
N ALA A 146 -3.57 12.61 -13.99
CA ALA A 146 -2.95 11.66 -13.06
C ALA A 146 -1.60 11.15 -13.59
N SER A 147 -1.52 10.79 -14.87
CA SER A 147 -0.27 10.33 -15.49
C SER A 147 0.80 11.42 -15.54
N ARG A 148 0.45 12.66 -15.90
CA ARG A 148 1.39 13.78 -15.96
C ARG A 148 1.90 14.16 -14.57
N SER A 149 0.98 14.27 -13.62
CA SER A 149 1.25 14.62 -12.23
C SER A 149 2.10 13.54 -11.54
N SER A 150 1.84 12.25 -11.81
CA SER A 150 2.69 11.14 -11.36
C SER A 150 4.14 11.30 -11.83
N LYS A 151 4.35 11.56 -13.13
CA LYS A 151 5.69 11.74 -13.69
C LYS A 151 6.42 12.92 -13.02
N LYS A 152 5.74 14.05 -12.91
CA LYS A 152 6.30 15.25 -12.28
C LYS A 152 6.65 15.00 -10.80
N GLY A 153 5.77 14.34 -10.06
CA GLY A 153 6.01 13.96 -8.66
C GLY A 153 7.26 13.08 -8.53
N LYS A 154 7.44 12.10 -9.42
CA LYS A 154 8.63 11.25 -9.43
C LYS A 154 9.92 12.02 -9.61
N ASP A 155 9.93 12.94 -10.57
CA ASP A 155 11.09 13.78 -10.84
C ASP A 155 11.43 14.65 -9.61
N GLU A 156 10.42 15.20 -8.93
CA GLU A 156 10.61 16.05 -7.75
C GLU A 156 11.14 15.29 -6.52
N TYR A 157 10.63 14.10 -6.23
CA TYR A 157 11.15 13.27 -5.14
C TYR A 157 12.57 12.75 -5.43
N THR A 158 12.85 12.38 -6.69
CA THR A 158 14.19 11.93 -7.10
C THR A 158 15.24 13.02 -6.91
N LYS A 159 14.92 14.28 -7.24
CA LYS A 159 15.80 15.44 -6.98
C LYS A 159 16.13 15.62 -5.50
N ARG A 160 15.27 15.14 -4.60
CA ARG A 160 15.40 15.21 -3.14
C ARG A 160 16.04 13.95 -2.55
N GLY A 161 16.48 13.01 -3.38
CA GLY A 161 17.16 11.79 -2.96
C GLY A 161 16.24 10.70 -2.41
N ALA A 162 14.92 10.83 -2.55
CA ALA A 162 13.97 9.77 -2.20
C ALA A 162 13.87 8.74 -3.33
N TYR A 163 13.52 7.50 -3.00
CA TYR A 163 13.30 6.42 -3.95
C TYR A 163 11.86 5.92 -3.92
N PHE A 164 11.32 5.62 -5.10
CA PHE A 164 9.93 5.16 -5.21
C PHE A 164 9.83 3.67 -4.87
N THR A 165 9.07 3.35 -3.84
CA THR A 165 8.87 1.97 -3.41
C THR A 165 7.95 1.21 -4.36
N PHE A 166 6.88 1.84 -4.82
CA PHE A 166 5.93 1.27 -5.78
C PHE A 166 5.17 2.38 -6.56
N PRO A 167 4.64 2.09 -7.77
CA PRO A 167 3.91 3.07 -8.61
C PRO A 167 2.68 3.65 -7.92
N THR A 168 1.88 2.73 -7.44
CA THR A 168 0.62 2.87 -6.75
C THR A 168 0.27 1.45 -6.30
N LEU A 169 -0.64 1.35 -5.36
CA LEU A 169 -1.06 0.08 -4.82
C LEU A 169 -2.04 -0.58 -5.80
N LEU A 170 -1.61 -1.68 -6.45
CA LEU A 170 -2.55 -2.54 -7.17
C LEU A 170 -3.42 -3.25 -6.14
N THR A 171 -4.72 -3.34 -6.40
CA THR A 171 -5.64 -4.04 -5.50
C THR A 171 -5.68 -5.52 -5.88
N HIS A 172 -5.50 -6.43 -4.93
CA HIS A 172 -5.69 -7.86 -5.18
C HIS A 172 -7.12 -8.13 -5.70
N PRO A 173 -7.33 -9.06 -6.67
CA PRO A 173 -8.65 -9.27 -7.26
C PRO A 173 -9.76 -9.55 -6.25
N PHE A 174 -9.47 -10.36 -5.22
CA PHE A 174 -10.39 -10.64 -4.12
C PHE A 174 -10.84 -9.35 -3.42
N PHE A 175 -9.89 -8.52 -2.99
CA PHE A 175 -10.21 -7.26 -2.33
C PHE A 175 -10.98 -6.33 -3.27
N LYS A 176 -10.56 -6.23 -4.54
CA LYS A 176 -11.22 -5.38 -5.53
C LYS A 176 -12.69 -5.76 -5.73
N LEU A 177 -13.00 -7.04 -5.88
CA LEU A 177 -14.38 -7.52 -5.98
C LEU A 177 -15.17 -7.23 -4.71
N SER A 178 -14.56 -7.39 -3.54
CA SER A 178 -15.21 -7.11 -2.26
C SER A 178 -15.59 -5.64 -2.09
N LEU A 179 -14.84 -4.71 -2.69
CA LEU A 179 -15.16 -3.28 -2.69
C LEU A 179 -16.29 -2.96 -3.67
N THR A 180 -16.28 -3.54 -4.87
CA THR A 180 -17.27 -3.22 -5.91
C THR A 180 -18.61 -3.92 -5.69
N ARG A 181 -18.61 -5.13 -5.11
CA ARG A 181 -19.81 -5.93 -4.81
C ARG A 181 -20.40 -5.62 -3.44
N SER A 182 -19.68 -4.89 -2.59
CA SER A 182 -19.84 -4.79 -1.14
C SER A 182 -19.44 -6.07 -0.37
N MET A 183 -18.97 -5.89 0.86
CA MET A 183 -18.44 -6.93 1.72
C MET A 183 -19.44 -8.04 1.99
N VAL A 184 -20.68 -7.67 2.35
CA VAL A 184 -21.73 -8.63 2.73
C VAL A 184 -22.11 -9.48 1.53
N LYS A 185 -22.36 -8.86 0.37
CA LYS A 185 -22.75 -9.60 -0.83
C LYS A 185 -21.62 -10.38 -1.46
N PHE A 186 -20.40 -9.86 -1.45
CA PHE A 186 -19.24 -10.63 -1.86
C PHE A 186 -19.07 -11.87 -0.99
N THR A 187 -19.25 -11.74 0.33
CA THR A 187 -19.22 -12.89 1.26
C THR A 187 -20.29 -13.93 0.93
N GLU A 188 -21.53 -13.51 0.62
CA GLU A 188 -22.59 -14.40 0.15
C GLU A 188 -22.18 -15.12 -1.14
N ASP A 189 -21.61 -14.38 -2.10
CA ASP A 189 -21.24 -14.89 -3.43
C ASP A 189 -20.07 -15.89 -3.37
N LEU A 190 -19.13 -15.75 -2.42
CA LEU A 190 -18.10 -16.76 -2.14
C LEU A 190 -18.69 -18.13 -1.76
N TYR A 191 -19.92 -18.17 -1.24
CA TYR A 191 -20.61 -19.40 -0.85
C TYR A 191 -21.62 -19.87 -1.89
N TYR A 192 -22.46 -18.96 -2.40
CA TYR A 192 -23.56 -19.30 -3.31
C TYR A 192 -23.18 -19.27 -4.79
N ARG A 193 -22.11 -18.57 -5.16
CA ARG A 193 -21.65 -18.39 -6.54
C ARG A 193 -20.13 -18.60 -6.69
N PRO A 194 -19.54 -19.63 -6.05
CA PRO A 194 -18.10 -19.73 -5.92
C PRO A 194 -17.39 -19.84 -7.28
N GLU A 195 -17.94 -20.56 -8.24
CA GLU A 195 -17.34 -20.74 -9.57
C GLU A 195 -17.31 -19.43 -10.37
N MET A 196 -18.37 -18.62 -10.28
CA MET A 196 -18.42 -17.31 -10.95
C MET A 196 -17.35 -16.36 -10.37
N VAL A 197 -17.20 -16.35 -9.04
CA VAL A 197 -16.20 -15.54 -8.35
C VAL A 197 -14.79 -15.99 -8.73
N GLU A 198 -14.54 -17.30 -8.72
CA GLU A 198 -13.24 -17.90 -9.03
C GLU A 198 -12.80 -17.60 -10.47
N ASN A 199 -13.71 -17.73 -11.44
CA ASN A 199 -13.46 -17.39 -12.84
C ASN A 199 -13.13 -15.90 -13.02
N ALA A 200 -13.87 -15.01 -12.35
CA ALA A 200 -13.58 -13.58 -12.39
C ALA A 200 -12.20 -13.28 -11.78
N ILE A 201 -11.87 -13.86 -10.63
CA ILE A 201 -10.56 -13.69 -9.98
C ILE A 201 -9.42 -14.18 -10.88
N GLN A 202 -9.59 -15.29 -11.61
CA GLN A 202 -8.56 -15.77 -12.55
C GLN A 202 -8.27 -14.75 -13.66
N THR A 203 -9.30 -14.27 -14.36
CA THR A 203 -9.12 -13.26 -15.42
C THR A 203 -8.50 -11.97 -14.88
N MET A 204 -8.96 -11.52 -13.72
CA MET A 204 -8.39 -10.36 -13.02
C MET A 204 -6.93 -10.57 -12.62
N THR A 205 -6.55 -11.80 -12.25
CA THR A 205 -5.18 -12.16 -11.88
C THR A 205 -4.26 -12.04 -13.10
N ASP A 206 -4.66 -12.59 -14.23
CA ASP A 206 -3.90 -12.51 -15.48
C ASP A 206 -3.76 -11.05 -15.97
N GLU A 207 -4.85 -10.28 -15.87
CA GLU A 207 -4.86 -8.84 -16.17
C GLU A 207 -3.92 -8.05 -15.26
N LEU A 208 -3.96 -8.30 -13.94
CA LEU A 208 -3.08 -7.65 -12.95
C LEU A 208 -1.61 -7.95 -13.23
N ILE A 209 -1.27 -9.21 -13.56
CA ILE A 209 0.10 -9.60 -13.90
C ILE A 209 0.58 -8.85 -15.16
N ALA A 210 -0.24 -8.81 -16.22
CA ALA A 210 0.12 -8.12 -17.45
C ALA A 210 0.33 -6.61 -17.22
N MET A 211 -0.59 -5.98 -16.48
CA MET A 211 -0.50 -4.57 -16.13
C MET A 211 0.71 -4.26 -15.25
N GLY A 212 0.96 -5.06 -14.20
CA GLY A 212 2.08 -4.86 -13.29
C GLY A 212 3.44 -4.94 -13.99
N LYS A 213 3.62 -5.94 -14.87
CA LYS A 213 4.84 -6.06 -15.70
C LYS A 213 5.04 -4.86 -16.62
N MET A 214 3.95 -4.33 -17.19
CA MET A 214 4.00 -3.15 -18.05
C MET A 214 4.38 -1.88 -17.26
N LEU A 215 3.79 -1.68 -16.08
CA LEU A 215 4.09 -0.54 -15.21
C LEU A 215 5.53 -0.58 -14.69
N TYR A 216 6.01 -1.75 -14.26
CA TYR A 216 7.38 -1.91 -13.78
C TYR A 216 8.44 -1.65 -14.88
N LYS A 217 8.20 -2.08 -16.13
CA LYS A 217 9.14 -1.82 -17.23
C LYS A 217 9.23 -0.34 -17.61
N LYS A 218 8.18 0.44 -17.36
CA LYS A 218 8.10 1.86 -17.71
C LYS A 218 8.91 2.74 -16.75
N ASP A 219 9.07 2.30 -15.51
CA ASP A 219 9.49 3.15 -14.40
C ASP A 219 10.34 2.35 -13.39
N ASN A 220 11.44 2.94 -12.91
CA ASN A 220 12.44 2.26 -12.06
C ASN A 220 12.00 2.14 -10.58
N PHE A 221 10.90 1.45 -10.30
CA PHE A 221 10.38 1.22 -8.94
C PHE A 221 11.16 0.13 -8.18
N LEU A 222 11.16 0.20 -6.85
CA LEU A 222 11.71 -0.87 -6.01
C LEU A 222 10.89 -2.18 -6.13
N THR A 223 9.56 -2.05 -6.16
CA THR A 223 8.60 -3.16 -6.14
C THR A 223 7.31 -2.85 -6.89
N MET A 224 6.46 -3.85 -7.05
CA MET A 224 5.04 -3.68 -7.32
C MET A 224 4.24 -3.81 -6.02
N GLY A 225 3.41 -2.81 -5.70
CA GLY A 225 2.52 -2.85 -4.53
C GLY A 225 1.27 -3.68 -4.79
N LEU A 226 0.89 -4.54 -3.84
CA LEU A 226 -0.35 -5.32 -3.86
C LEU A 226 -1.09 -5.18 -2.52
N VAL A 227 -2.29 -4.62 -2.56
CA VAL A 227 -3.13 -4.39 -1.37
C VAL A 227 -4.13 -5.51 -1.18
N GLU A 228 -4.23 -5.95 0.06
CA GLU A 228 -5.30 -6.80 0.56
C GLU A 228 -5.71 -6.40 1.97
N GLU A 229 -7.00 -6.08 2.15
CA GLU A 229 -7.53 -5.67 3.45
C GLU A 229 -8.57 -6.64 4.01
N ARG A 230 -9.04 -7.62 3.23
CA ARG A 230 -10.22 -8.43 3.58
C ARG A 230 -10.03 -9.94 3.47
N ALA A 231 -8.98 -10.44 2.82
CA ALA A 231 -8.80 -11.88 2.61
C ALA A 231 -8.15 -12.63 3.79
N GLY A 232 -7.62 -11.90 4.78
CA GLY A 232 -6.97 -12.49 5.94
C GLY A 232 -7.91 -13.40 6.76
N GLY A 233 -7.31 -14.30 7.55
CA GLY A 233 -8.05 -15.21 8.46
C GLY A 233 -8.81 -14.51 9.59
N PHE A 234 -8.77 -13.17 9.62
CA PHE A 234 -9.60 -12.29 10.42
C PHE A 234 -11.08 -12.30 9.96
N PHE A 235 -11.33 -12.15 8.66
CA PHE A 235 -12.69 -12.09 8.12
C PHE A 235 -13.26 -13.46 7.74
N TYR A 236 -12.43 -14.31 7.12
CA TYR A 236 -12.90 -15.56 6.54
C TYR A 236 -12.25 -16.78 7.17
N PRO A 237 -12.96 -17.93 7.22
CA PRO A 237 -12.34 -19.22 7.51
C PRO A 237 -11.24 -19.55 6.48
N MET A 238 -10.18 -20.24 6.92
CA MET A 238 -9.01 -20.52 6.06
C MET A 238 -9.34 -21.18 4.71
N ARG A 239 -10.40 -22.00 4.64
CA ARG A 239 -10.86 -22.59 3.36
C ARG A 239 -11.19 -21.56 2.27
N ILE A 240 -11.61 -20.35 2.65
CA ILE A 240 -11.90 -19.26 1.71
C ILE A 240 -10.59 -18.66 1.22
N PHE A 241 -9.66 -18.37 2.14
CA PHE A 241 -8.31 -17.91 1.81
C PHE A 241 -7.58 -18.88 0.88
N GLU A 242 -7.59 -20.18 1.22
CA GLU A 242 -6.92 -21.25 0.48
C GLU A 242 -7.51 -21.49 -0.91
N ARG A 243 -8.77 -21.10 -1.12
CA ARG A 243 -9.45 -21.24 -2.41
C ARG A 243 -9.36 -19.98 -3.27
N PHE A 244 -9.75 -18.84 -2.72
CA PHE A 244 -10.02 -17.62 -3.49
C PHE A 244 -8.90 -16.58 -3.44
N TRP A 245 -7.89 -16.77 -2.59
CA TRP A 245 -6.83 -15.78 -2.43
C TRP A 245 -5.45 -16.36 -2.66
N TRP A 246 -5.07 -17.41 -1.92
CA TRP A 246 -3.71 -17.92 -1.90
C TRP A 246 -3.22 -18.45 -3.26
N PRO A 247 -4.00 -19.26 -4.02
CA PRO A 247 -3.54 -19.76 -5.33
C PRO A 247 -3.22 -18.62 -6.29
N PHE A 248 -4.08 -17.60 -6.34
CA PHE A 248 -3.93 -16.42 -7.19
C PHE A 248 -2.79 -15.52 -6.73
N THR A 249 -2.63 -15.34 -5.41
CA THR A 249 -1.48 -14.61 -4.85
C THR A 249 -0.15 -15.27 -5.22
N LYS A 250 -0.05 -16.60 -5.13
CA LYS A 250 1.14 -17.34 -5.59
C LYS A 250 1.38 -17.14 -7.08
N GLN A 251 0.33 -17.26 -7.90
CA GLN A 251 0.43 -17.02 -9.35
C GLN A 251 1.00 -15.62 -9.65
N ILE A 252 0.51 -14.57 -8.97
CA ILE A 252 0.99 -13.18 -9.12
C ILE A 252 2.46 -13.09 -8.70
N ALA A 253 2.79 -13.60 -7.50
CA ALA A 253 4.14 -13.54 -6.95
C ALA A 253 5.18 -14.27 -7.81
N GLU A 254 4.86 -15.48 -8.27
CA GLU A 254 5.74 -16.27 -9.13
C GLU A 254 5.92 -15.62 -10.51
N ALA A 255 4.83 -15.07 -11.09
CA ALA A 255 4.90 -14.42 -12.40
C ALA A 255 5.73 -13.12 -12.37
N PHE A 256 5.65 -12.35 -11.29
CA PHE A 256 6.49 -11.17 -11.08
C PHE A 256 7.93 -11.55 -10.76
N TRP A 257 8.14 -12.54 -9.89
CA TRP A 257 9.48 -13.00 -9.54
C TRP A 257 10.26 -13.56 -10.73
N ALA A 258 9.58 -14.26 -11.66
CA ALA A 258 10.17 -14.73 -12.92
C ALA A 258 10.73 -13.59 -13.80
N ASP A 259 10.24 -12.36 -13.63
CA ASP A 259 10.72 -11.17 -14.34
C ASP A 259 11.66 -10.30 -13.45
N GLY A 260 12.08 -10.81 -12.28
CA GLY A 260 12.91 -10.09 -11.32
C GLY A 260 12.18 -8.99 -10.54
N ILE A 261 10.84 -9.03 -10.53
CA ILE A 261 9.99 -8.04 -9.87
C ILE A 261 9.62 -8.56 -8.48
N LYS A 262 9.87 -7.75 -7.45
CA LYS A 262 9.43 -8.03 -6.07
C LYS A 262 8.05 -7.44 -5.78
N ILE A 263 7.31 -8.05 -4.86
CA ILE A 263 6.01 -7.55 -4.39
C ILE A 263 6.15 -6.87 -3.03
N TRP A 264 5.51 -5.72 -2.88
CA TRP A 264 5.20 -5.14 -1.58
C TRP A 264 3.75 -5.47 -1.22
N PHE A 265 3.55 -6.48 -0.37
CA PHE A 265 2.23 -6.86 0.10
C PHE A 265 1.81 -5.93 1.22
N HIS A 266 0.83 -5.08 0.97
CA HIS A 266 0.16 -4.28 1.97
C HIS A 266 -1.03 -5.07 2.53
N LEU A 267 -0.90 -5.51 3.79
CA LEU A 267 -1.78 -6.49 4.41
C LEU A 267 -2.44 -5.90 5.66
N ASP A 268 -3.68 -5.43 5.51
CA ASP A 268 -4.47 -4.93 6.64
C ASP A 268 -5.20 -6.08 7.34
N THR A 269 -5.57 -5.83 8.59
CA THR A 269 -6.15 -6.76 9.57
C THR A 269 -5.18 -7.83 10.04
N ASN A 270 -5.66 -8.74 10.90
CA ASN A 270 -4.79 -9.72 11.55
C ASN A 270 -4.52 -10.92 10.62
N TRP A 271 -3.24 -11.15 10.34
CA TRP A 271 -2.70 -12.24 9.49
C TRP A 271 -2.06 -13.37 10.29
N ASP A 272 -2.19 -13.42 11.62
CA ASP A 272 -1.50 -14.41 12.47
C ASP A 272 -1.77 -15.86 12.05
N LYS A 273 -2.98 -16.15 11.52
CA LYS A 273 -3.37 -17.51 11.07
C LYS A 273 -2.70 -17.93 9.77
N ASN A 274 -2.38 -16.98 8.90
CA ASN A 274 -2.06 -17.23 7.50
C ASN A 274 -0.74 -16.59 7.03
N ILE A 275 -0.01 -15.92 7.92
CA ILE A 275 1.31 -15.35 7.62
C ILE A 275 2.35 -16.40 7.19
N LYS A 276 2.25 -17.63 7.73
CA LYS A 276 3.14 -18.75 7.37
C LYS A 276 3.08 -19.15 5.90
N TYR A 277 1.98 -18.90 5.20
CA TYR A 277 1.83 -19.28 3.79
C TYR A 277 2.86 -18.55 2.92
N PHE A 278 3.24 -17.32 3.30
CA PHE A 278 4.26 -16.55 2.60
C PHE A 278 5.65 -17.21 2.58
N LYS A 279 5.91 -18.25 3.39
CA LYS A 279 7.12 -19.11 3.27
C LYS A 279 7.15 -19.98 2.00
N GLU A 280 6.02 -20.18 1.32
CA GLU A 280 6.00 -20.91 0.04
C GLU A 280 6.49 -20.03 -1.12
N LEU A 281 6.56 -18.70 -0.94
CA LEU A 281 7.07 -17.80 -1.97
C LEU A 281 8.59 -17.94 -2.11
N PRO A 282 9.18 -17.53 -3.24
CA PRO A 282 10.63 -17.52 -3.38
C PRO A 282 11.28 -16.59 -2.35
N ARG A 283 12.42 -16.99 -1.77
CA ARG A 283 13.17 -16.16 -0.81
C ARG A 283 13.50 -14.79 -1.42
N GLY A 284 13.18 -13.72 -0.70
CA GLY A 284 13.42 -12.34 -1.12
C GLY A 284 12.50 -11.84 -2.23
N SER A 285 11.45 -12.58 -2.59
CA SER A 285 10.51 -12.16 -3.64
C SER A 285 9.53 -11.09 -3.19
N ALA A 286 9.41 -10.85 -1.88
CA ALA A 286 8.40 -9.94 -1.36
C ALA A 286 8.78 -9.25 -0.04
N ILE A 287 8.04 -8.19 0.23
CA ILE A 287 8.01 -7.42 1.46
C ILE A 287 6.61 -7.59 2.07
N ILE A 288 6.56 -7.86 3.37
CA ILE A 288 5.32 -7.97 4.14
C ILE A 288 5.14 -6.69 4.95
N ASP A 289 4.07 -5.95 4.65
CA ASP A 289 3.71 -4.69 5.29
C ASP A 289 2.41 -4.88 6.08
N LEU A 290 2.48 -4.64 7.38
CA LEU A 290 1.42 -4.95 8.35
C LEU A 290 0.88 -3.69 9.00
N ASP A 291 -0.40 -3.69 9.37
CA ASP A 291 -1.12 -2.52 9.89
C ASP A 291 -1.02 -2.29 11.41
N GLY A 292 -0.38 -3.21 12.14
CA GLY A 292 -0.24 -3.19 13.60
C GLY A 292 -1.27 -4.02 14.35
N THR A 293 -2.15 -4.75 13.64
CA THR A 293 -3.09 -5.71 14.25
C THR A 293 -2.57 -7.15 14.25
N THR A 294 -1.61 -7.45 13.38
CA THR A 294 -0.83 -8.70 13.35
C THR A 294 0.33 -8.60 14.34
N ASN A 295 0.68 -9.69 15.02
CA ASN A 295 1.87 -9.68 15.87
C ASN A 295 3.14 -9.73 15.00
N ILE A 296 3.71 -8.57 14.72
CA ILE A 296 4.88 -8.43 13.83
C ILE A 296 6.11 -9.22 14.31
N PHE A 297 6.30 -9.40 15.62
CA PHE A 297 7.44 -10.15 16.15
C PHE A 297 7.26 -11.65 15.91
N ALA A 298 6.04 -12.17 16.08
CA ALA A 298 5.70 -13.54 15.72
C ALA A 298 5.72 -13.76 14.19
N ALA A 299 5.33 -12.76 13.41
CA ALA A 299 5.46 -12.78 11.96
C ALA A 299 6.93 -12.83 11.53
N LYS A 300 7.81 -12.04 12.16
CA LYS A 300 9.25 -12.09 11.93
C LYS A 300 9.81 -13.46 12.24
N GLU A 301 9.47 -14.08 13.36
CA GLU A 301 9.95 -15.44 13.66
C GLU A 301 9.55 -16.44 12.57
N GLN A 302 8.30 -16.34 12.09
CA GLN A 302 7.82 -17.19 11.01
C GLN A 302 8.42 -16.88 9.65
N LEU A 303 8.91 -15.67 9.39
CA LEU A 303 9.40 -15.19 8.08
C LEU A 303 10.90 -14.85 8.04
N ARG A 304 11.62 -15.05 9.15
CA ARG A 304 13.05 -14.75 9.30
C ARG A 304 13.86 -15.38 8.17
N ASP A 305 14.87 -14.64 7.71
CA ASP A 305 15.76 -15.00 6.60
C ASP A 305 15.05 -15.32 5.26
N HIS A 306 13.77 -14.97 5.13
CA HIS A 306 12.97 -15.35 3.96
C HIS A 306 12.32 -14.19 3.23
N LEU A 307 11.63 -13.29 3.93
CA LEU A 307 11.01 -12.09 3.35
C LEU A 307 11.32 -10.85 4.19
N CYS A 308 11.38 -9.71 3.52
CA CYS A 308 11.56 -8.42 4.17
C CYS A 308 10.26 -8.04 4.89
N ILE A 309 10.37 -7.35 6.02
CA ILE A 309 9.22 -6.81 6.75
C ILE A 309 9.27 -5.29 6.72
N SER A 310 8.15 -4.67 6.34
CA SER A 310 7.86 -3.27 6.57
C SER A 310 7.19 -3.14 7.93
N SER A 311 7.74 -2.32 8.82
CA SER A 311 7.26 -2.24 10.21
C SER A 311 5.85 -1.67 10.33
N ASP A 312 5.26 -1.88 11.50
CA ASP A 312 3.83 -1.70 11.74
C ASP A 312 3.55 -0.60 12.79
N ILE A 313 4.22 0.56 12.71
CA ILE A 313 4.05 1.62 13.71
C ILE A 313 2.57 2.04 13.77
N HIS A 314 1.92 1.62 14.85
CA HIS A 314 0.47 1.67 14.97
C HIS A 314 -0.06 3.12 14.97
N PRO A 315 -1.18 3.42 14.29
CA PRO A 315 -1.72 4.78 14.18
C PRO A 315 -2.04 5.43 15.54
N ALA A 316 -2.41 4.63 16.54
CA ALA A 316 -2.62 5.10 17.92
C ALA A 316 -1.33 5.63 18.58
N LEU A 317 -0.18 4.97 18.36
CA LEU A 317 1.10 5.46 18.87
C LEU A 317 1.47 6.80 18.21
N MET A 318 1.19 6.90 16.91
CA MET A 318 1.42 8.13 16.14
C MET A 318 0.52 9.30 16.60
N SER A 319 -0.74 9.03 16.96
CA SER A 319 -1.75 10.05 17.29
C SER A 319 -1.81 10.40 18.78
N LEU A 320 -1.66 9.42 19.66
CA LEU A 320 -1.93 9.55 21.09
C LEU A 320 -0.67 9.39 21.95
N GLY A 321 0.29 8.59 21.50
CA GLY A 321 1.52 8.28 22.23
C GLY A 321 2.42 9.50 22.47
N LYS A 322 3.50 9.23 23.22
CA LYS A 322 4.57 10.19 23.50
C LYS A 322 5.80 9.92 22.61
N PRO A 323 6.64 10.95 22.36
CA PRO A 323 7.88 10.78 21.61
C PRO A 323 8.80 9.68 22.16
N GLU A 324 8.86 9.50 23.48
CA GLU A 324 9.70 8.48 24.12
C GLU A 324 9.17 7.06 23.88
N GLU A 325 7.84 6.89 23.82
CA GLU A 325 7.20 5.61 23.49
C GLU A 325 7.43 5.26 22.01
N MET A 326 7.36 6.27 21.14
CA MET A 326 7.68 6.12 19.72
C MET A 326 9.14 5.70 19.51
N GLU A 327 10.08 6.39 20.17
CA GLU A 327 11.49 6.05 20.13
C GLU A 327 11.73 4.62 20.64
N ALA A 328 11.16 4.26 21.79
CA ALA A 328 11.30 2.92 22.35
C ALA A 328 10.77 1.83 21.41
N TYR A 329 9.62 2.05 20.77
CA TYR A 329 9.07 1.09 19.82
C TYR A 329 9.93 0.96 18.56
N CYS A 330 10.39 2.08 17.99
CA CYS A 330 11.28 2.07 16.83
C CYS A 330 12.59 1.33 17.12
N LYS A 331 13.20 1.55 18.29
CA LYS A 331 14.41 0.83 18.73
C LYS A 331 14.17 -0.68 18.80
N ARG A 332 13.03 -1.08 19.36
CA ARG A 332 12.65 -2.48 19.50
C ARG A 332 12.44 -3.15 18.13
N LEU A 333 11.76 -2.47 17.20
CA LEU A 333 11.61 -2.95 15.82
C LEU A 333 12.98 -3.14 15.16
N ILE A 334 13.87 -2.15 15.28
CA ILE A 334 15.22 -2.21 14.72
C ILE A 334 15.99 -3.39 15.31
N ASP A 335 16.00 -3.57 16.63
CA ASP A 335 16.77 -4.61 17.31
C ASP A 335 16.23 -6.03 17.12
N GLU A 336 14.92 -6.23 17.09
CA GLU A 336 14.32 -7.58 17.06
C GLU A 336 13.99 -8.07 15.63
N ILE A 337 13.81 -7.13 14.68
CA ILE A 337 13.38 -7.44 13.30
C ILE A 337 14.46 -7.08 12.28
N GLY A 338 15.22 -6.01 12.51
CA GLY A 338 16.21 -5.49 11.57
C GLY A 338 17.62 -6.03 11.74
N ASP A 339 17.85 -6.93 12.71
CA ASP A 339 19.17 -7.51 13.02
C ASP A 339 19.80 -8.28 11.84
N ASP A 340 18.96 -8.88 11.00
CA ASP A 340 19.32 -9.58 9.76
C ASP A 340 19.26 -8.70 8.49
N GLY A 341 18.91 -7.41 8.62
CA GLY A 341 18.83 -6.45 7.52
C GLY A 341 17.49 -6.39 6.78
N GLY A 342 16.58 -7.35 7.00
CA GLY A 342 15.29 -7.45 6.32
C GLY A 342 14.17 -6.57 6.89
N LEU A 343 14.47 -5.33 7.30
CA LEU A 343 13.51 -4.40 7.90
C LEU A 343 13.47 -3.07 7.13
N ILE A 344 12.26 -2.56 6.89
CA ILE A 344 12.00 -1.17 6.53
C ILE A 344 11.15 -0.54 7.64
N LEU A 345 11.56 0.60 8.18
CA LEU A 345 10.80 1.33 9.19
C LEU A 345 9.65 2.10 8.52
N CYS A 346 8.43 1.65 8.75
CA CYS A 346 7.19 2.14 8.17
C CYS A 346 6.08 2.32 9.23
N THR A 347 5.02 3.01 8.83
CA THR A 347 3.75 3.12 9.55
C THR A 347 2.89 1.89 9.28
N GLY A 348 2.11 1.47 10.28
CA GLY A 348 1.04 0.50 10.05
C GLY A 348 -0.10 1.19 9.31
N CYS A 349 -0.31 0.83 8.04
CA CYS A 349 -1.13 1.60 7.10
C CYS A 349 -0.59 3.04 6.93
N CYS A 350 -1.46 3.98 6.54
CA CYS A 350 -1.08 5.37 6.30
C CYS A 350 -1.10 6.21 7.58
N LEU A 351 -0.35 7.33 7.57
CA LEU A 351 -0.39 8.29 8.67
C LEU A 351 -1.83 8.77 8.94
N PRO A 352 -2.34 8.67 10.18
CA PRO A 352 -3.66 9.21 10.51
C PRO A 352 -3.64 10.74 10.52
N VAL A 353 -4.76 11.40 10.19
CA VAL A 353 -4.92 12.86 10.33
C VAL A 353 -4.60 13.33 11.75
N ALA A 354 -4.83 12.49 12.75
CA ALA A 354 -4.53 12.81 14.14
C ALA A 354 -3.03 12.78 14.50
N THR A 355 -2.13 12.43 13.57
CA THR A 355 -0.67 12.37 13.79
C THR A 355 -0.14 13.62 14.49
N LYS A 356 0.62 13.40 15.57
CA LYS A 356 1.38 14.43 16.29
C LYS A 356 2.73 14.66 15.62
N ALA A 357 3.11 15.92 15.41
CA ALA A 357 4.35 16.28 14.74
C ALA A 357 5.60 15.81 15.51
N GLU A 358 5.55 15.82 16.84
CA GLU A 358 6.60 15.33 17.72
C GLU A 358 6.80 13.82 17.62
N ASN A 359 5.73 13.05 17.44
CA ASN A 359 5.81 11.58 17.29
C ASN A 359 6.36 11.21 15.91
N PHE A 360 5.89 11.87 14.84
CA PHE A 360 6.44 11.64 13.50
C PHE A 360 7.93 12.02 13.44
N ARG A 361 8.33 13.13 14.07
CA ARG A 361 9.75 13.50 14.19
C ARG A 361 10.54 12.47 15.00
N ALA A 362 9.99 11.93 16.08
CA ALA A 362 10.64 10.89 16.88
C ALA A 362 10.87 9.61 16.08
N MET A 363 9.89 9.16 15.29
CA MET A 363 10.04 8.02 14.36
C MET A 363 11.20 8.25 13.39
N LEU A 364 11.17 9.38 12.66
CA LEU A 364 12.20 9.70 11.66
C LEU A 364 13.60 9.82 12.28
N ASN A 365 13.72 10.53 13.40
CA ASN A 365 15.00 10.72 14.08
C ASN A 365 15.54 9.39 14.61
N THR A 366 14.69 8.54 15.19
CA THR A 366 15.12 7.24 15.70
C THR A 366 15.61 6.35 14.57
N GLY A 367 14.86 6.24 13.46
CA GLY A 367 15.29 5.46 12.29
C GLY A 367 16.60 5.97 11.67
N LYS A 368 16.85 7.29 11.69
CA LYS A 368 18.08 7.89 11.14
C LYS A 368 19.30 7.73 12.06
N THR A 369 19.11 7.68 13.37
CA THR A 369 20.21 7.84 14.33
C THR A 369 20.47 6.61 15.19
N TYR A 370 19.49 5.73 15.38
CA TYR A 370 19.65 4.55 16.21
C TYR A 370 20.46 3.47 15.51
N GLN A 371 21.32 2.81 16.27
CA GLN A 371 22.14 1.69 15.82
C GLN A 371 21.70 0.44 16.56
N LEU A 372 21.73 -0.70 15.87
CA LEU A 372 21.48 -2.01 16.47
C LEU A 372 22.28 -2.14 17.78
N SER A 373 21.58 -2.38 18.89
CA SER A 373 22.21 -2.50 20.20
C SER A 373 23.07 -3.76 20.32
N LYS A 374 22.83 -4.75 19.45
CA LYS A 374 23.58 -6.01 19.37
C LYS A 374 24.19 -6.15 17.98
N PRO A 375 25.53 -6.13 17.84
CA PRO A 375 26.15 -6.62 16.61
C PRO A 375 25.86 -8.12 16.49
N ALA A 376 25.40 -8.53 15.30
CA ALA A 376 25.10 -9.92 14.97
C ALA A 376 26.34 -10.82 14.98
#